data_AF-A0A133V3H5-F1
#
_entry.id   AF-A0A133V3H5-F1
#
_cell.length_a   1.000
_cell.length_b   1.000
_cell.length_c   1.000
_cell.angle_alpha   90.00
_cell.angle_beta   90.00
_cell.angle_gamma   90.00
#
_symmetry.space_group_name_H-M   'P 1'
#
loop_
_entity.id
_entity.type
_entity.pdbx_description
1 polymer ?
#
loop_
_entity_poly.entity_id
_entity_poly.type
_entity_poly.pdbx_seq_one_letter_code
_entity_poly.pdbx_strand_id
1 'polypeptide(L)'
;MSLSKKEILESYRRAEPIVKKWAENGDYVRLGSNGPGEGWYEYPEGYSENVRRPRMLDGDYRKLSKKAAKGARSIYGTITIINPKDGFVQQKKPNQVWKKENEDDNPVQGNPLPEYEDIESVTLFADVDLEGDYKPRREEEDVKKTVEKAIPIYVKELRKLAPNSVNVLDSGGGFYPHIHHSVTKPIAEEFEGEARGWIFDELMSRFNTRLDEIEEIVKDEVVGASEILDPDALNNKNRLMKAPLSIHRKLDIVVHPIDPDNPDFDPEPAPVTEEVVEETEKWLDTRDSNSKDTETLISELWPDYEGSWEERLRQWYEDEKEKREKREKERLEHKRKMEERRGELREKGVSIKGFPVTNCFEDILAGLETIDVRDMVSPYITDERDGQQPRFNPPWRSSETGTSCFASRENFVDINEGNTGGGPVKFAAREHELISSCDEDLEGEKWWQALELLRQEYGYKIPILIPDGNTKMPGEDSETYDQTPHWAIIKAGFAFGIIDESHIAEREIEGEEEKEEYFPIGAYPSEYNQILRKLENSK
;
A
#
# COMPACT_ATOMS: atom_id res chain seq x y z
N MET A 1 -18.88 -17.67 32.14
CA MET A 1 -18.65 -19.01 31.57
C MET A 1 -18.75 -18.85 30.08
N SER A 2 -17.76 -19.28 29.30
CA SER A 2 -17.75 -19.08 27.84
C SER A 2 -18.88 -19.87 27.17
N LEU A 3 -19.55 -19.27 26.18
CA LEU A 3 -20.59 -19.95 25.39
C LEU A 3 -20.12 -21.28 24.79
N SER A 4 -20.97 -22.30 24.87
CA SER A 4 -20.78 -23.57 24.19
C SER A 4 -21.01 -23.43 22.68
N LYS A 5 -20.47 -24.37 21.90
CA LYS A 5 -20.74 -24.47 20.45
C LYS A 5 -22.23 -24.50 20.13
N LYS A 6 -23.06 -25.12 20.98
CA LYS A 6 -24.51 -25.20 20.77
C LYS A 6 -25.17 -23.84 20.97
N GLU A 7 -24.75 -23.09 21.98
CA GLU A 7 -25.26 -21.74 22.26
C GLU A 7 -24.85 -20.74 21.17
N ILE A 8 -23.63 -20.83 20.66
CA ILE A 8 -23.16 -20.01 19.52
C ILE A 8 -24.03 -20.29 18.28
N LEU A 9 -24.26 -21.57 17.95
CA LEU A 9 -25.10 -21.94 16.81
C LEU A 9 -26.56 -21.52 16.98
N GLU A 10 -27.09 -21.60 18.20
CA GLU A 10 -28.45 -21.15 18.50
C GLU A 10 -28.59 -19.65 18.32
N SER A 11 -27.64 -18.85 18.84
CA SER A 11 -27.61 -17.41 18.65
C SER A 11 -27.59 -17.04 17.16
N TYR A 12 -26.69 -17.67 16.38
CA TYR A 12 -26.61 -17.41 14.94
C TYR A 12 -27.82 -17.95 14.16
N ARG A 13 -28.52 -18.97 14.66
CA ARG A 13 -29.77 -19.40 14.03
C ARG A 13 -30.85 -18.30 14.16
N ARG A 14 -30.93 -17.64 15.31
CA ARG A 14 -31.88 -16.54 15.55
C ARG A 14 -31.49 -15.26 14.81
N ALA A 15 -30.18 -15.00 14.70
CA ALA A 15 -29.65 -13.85 13.97
C ALA A 15 -29.71 -13.99 12.43
N GLU A 16 -29.93 -15.20 11.88
CA GLU A 16 -29.95 -15.45 10.42
C GLU A 16 -30.80 -14.46 9.62
N PRO A 17 -32.09 -14.19 9.93
CA PRO A 17 -32.89 -13.23 9.17
C PRO A 17 -32.30 -11.82 9.15
N ILE A 18 -31.77 -11.36 10.30
CA ILE A 18 -31.17 -10.03 10.46
C ILE A 18 -29.88 -9.90 9.65
N VAL A 19 -28.98 -10.86 9.78
CA VAL A 19 -27.70 -10.82 9.07
C VAL A 19 -27.92 -10.86 7.56
N LYS A 20 -28.89 -11.66 7.08
CA LYS A 20 -29.22 -11.73 5.65
C LYS A 20 -29.84 -10.43 5.14
N LYS A 21 -30.81 -9.86 5.86
CA LYS A 21 -31.41 -8.56 5.53
C LYS A 21 -30.39 -7.42 5.55
N TRP A 22 -29.36 -7.50 6.39
CA TRP A 22 -28.24 -6.54 6.43
C TRP A 22 -27.19 -6.78 5.32
N ALA A 23 -27.00 -8.04 4.92
CA ALA A 23 -26.09 -8.43 3.85
C ALA A 23 -26.57 -8.01 2.47
N GLU A 24 -27.87 -7.88 2.26
CA GLU A 24 -28.49 -7.60 0.97
C GLU A 24 -28.99 -6.15 0.86
N ASN A 25 -28.82 -5.59 -0.34
CA ASN A 25 -29.47 -4.35 -0.76
C ASN A 25 -29.98 -4.51 -2.20
N GLY A 26 -31.20 -5.02 -2.35
CA GLY A 26 -31.73 -5.38 -3.67
C GLY A 26 -30.94 -6.56 -4.27
N ASP A 27 -30.40 -6.37 -5.47
CA ASP A 27 -29.56 -7.38 -6.14
C ASP A 27 -28.10 -7.39 -5.66
N TYR A 28 -27.73 -6.47 -4.77
CA TYR A 28 -26.35 -6.25 -4.32
C TYR A 28 -26.09 -6.87 -2.95
N VAL A 29 -24.85 -7.30 -2.70
CA VAL A 29 -24.49 -8.06 -1.49
C VAL A 29 -23.22 -7.55 -0.82
N ARG A 30 -23.13 -7.75 0.49
CA ARG A 30 -21.87 -7.68 1.26
C ARG A 30 -21.12 -9.00 1.16
N LEU A 31 -19.80 -8.91 1.12
CA LEU A 31 -18.95 -10.08 1.32
C LEU A 31 -18.86 -10.42 2.80
N GLY A 32 -18.74 -11.70 3.12
CA GLY A 32 -18.71 -12.21 4.48
C GLY A 32 -17.37 -12.84 4.86
N SER A 33 -16.96 -12.67 6.11
CA SER A 33 -15.76 -13.32 6.66
C SER A 33 -15.97 -13.71 8.14
N ASN A 34 -15.01 -14.42 8.71
CA ASN A 34 -14.97 -14.72 10.14
C ASN A 34 -13.90 -13.92 10.90
N GLY A 35 -13.31 -12.92 10.25
CA GLY A 35 -12.30 -12.02 10.82
C GLY A 35 -11.29 -11.53 9.77
N PRO A 36 -10.39 -10.60 10.15
CA PRO A 36 -9.22 -10.27 9.36
C PRO A 36 -8.45 -11.54 9.01
N GLY A 37 -8.08 -11.68 7.74
CA GLY A 37 -7.33 -12.84 7.24
C GLY A 37 -8.10 -14.16 7.26
N GLU A 38 -9.40 -14.20 7.63
CA GLU A 38 -10.09 -15.44 7.92
C GLU A 38 -11.44 -15.63 7.20
N GLY A 39 -11.54 -16.69 6.41
CA GLY A 39 -12.81 -17.15 5.84
C GLY A 39 -13.36 -16.24 4.75
N TRP A 40 -12.49 -15.52 4.05
CA TRP A 40 -12.85 -14.63 2.95
C TRP A 40 -13.32 -15.40 1.72
N TYR A 41 -12.74 -16.57 1.49
CA TYR A 41 -12.94 -17.31 0.25
C TYR A 41 -13.66 -18.64 0.43
N GLU A 42 -14.24 -19.09 -0.67
CA GLU A 42 -14.58 -20.48 -0.88
C GLU A 42 -14.00 -21.03 -2.17
N TYR A 43 -14.01 -22.36 -2.25
CA TYR A 43 -13.56 -23.15 -3.39
C TYR A 43 -14.81 -23.76 -4.03
N PRO A 44 -15.30 -23.19 -5.15
CA PRO A 44 -16.51 -23.66 -5.80
C PRO A 44 -16.42 -25.14 -6.18
N GLU A 45 -17.49 -25.90 -5.93
CA GLU A 45 -17.55 -27.32 -6.24
C GLU A 45 -17.42 -27.55 -7.76
N GLY A 46 -16.55 -28.45 -8.18
CA GLY A 46 -16.25 -28.72 -9.60
C GLY A 46 -15.12 -27.88 -10.21
N TYR A 47 -14.55 -26.92 -9.46
CA TYR A 47 -13.38 -26.16 -9.90
C TYR A 47 -12.08 -26.65 -9.22
N SER A 48 -10.94 -26.49 -9.89
CA SER A 48 -9.62 -26.85 -9.32
C SER A 48 -9.26 -25.98 -8.11
N GLU A 49 -8.32 -26.42 -7.25
CA GLU A 49 -7.79 -25.65 -6.11
C GLU A 49 -7.24 -24.24 -6.46
N ASN A 50 -7.07 -23.97 -7.75
CA ASN A 50 -6.65 -22.70 -8.30
C ASN A 50 -7.80 -21.72 -8.55
N VAL A 51 -9.03 -22.02 -8.13
CA VAL A 51 -10.19 -21.13 -8.30
C VAL A 51 -10.77 -20.77 -6.94
N ARG A 52 -10.95 -19.47 -6.71
CA ARG A 52 -11.55 -18.93 -5.49
C ARG A 52 -12.65 -17.94 -5.84
N ARG A 53 -13.67 -17.87 -4.99
CA ARG A 53 -14.59 -16.73 -4.95
C ARG A 53 -14.67 -16.17 -3.54
N PRO A 54 -14.93 -14.87 -3.37
CA PRO A 54 -15.26 -14.34 -2.06
C PRO A 54 -16.59 -14.94 -1.57
N ARG A 55 -16.71 -15.10 -0.26
CA ARG A 55 -17.95 -15.55 0.37
C ARG A 55 -18.95 -14.42 0.37
N MET A 56 -20.18 -14.73 -0.01
CA MET A 56 -21.29 -13.79 0.09
C MET A 56 -21.88 -13.93 1.49
N LEU A 57 -22.10 -12.83 2.21
CA LEU A 57 -22.51 -12.90 3.61
C LEU A 57 -23.87 -13.62 3.78
N ASP A 58 -24.86 -13.33 2.93
CA ASP A 58 -26.13 -14.06 2.91
C ASP A 58 -25.94 -15.52 2.43
N GLY A 59 -25.49 -15.69 1.18
CA GLY A 59 -25.43 -17.00 0.53
C GLY A 59 -24.55 -18.03 1.27
N ASP A 60 -23.49 -17.59 1.93
CA ASP A 60 -22.56 -18.44 2.68
C ASP A 60 -22.75 -18.37 4.21
N TYR A 61 -23.83 -17.73 4.70
CA TYR A 61 -24.09 -17.54 6.13
C TYR A 61 -23.96 -18.82 6.95
N ARG A 62 -24.51 -19.93 6.46
CA ARG A 62 -24.46 -21.23 7.15
C ARG A 62 -23.04 -21.78 7.30
N LYS A 63 -22.13 -21.46 6.37
CA LYS A 63 -20.71 -21.84 6.48
C LYS A 63 -20.01 -20.94 7.49
N LEU A 64 -20.27 -19.64 7.43
CA LEU A 64 -19.74 -18.63 8.35
C LEU A 64 -20.14 -18.92 9.81
N SER A 65 -21.41 -19.23 10.08
CA SER A 65 -21.90 -19.56 11.43
C SER A 65 -21.33 -20.88 11.96
N LYS A 66 -21.15 -21.90 11.10
CA LYS A 66 -20.46 -23.14 11.48
C LYS A 66 -18.98 -22.91 11.81
N LYS A 67 -18.29 -22.02 11.10
CA LYS A 67 -16.90 -21.66 11.40
C LYS A 67 -16.81 -20.82 12.68
N ALA A 68 -17.73 -19.87 12.89
CA ALA A 68 -17.85 -19.11 14.14
C ALA A 68 -17.99 -20.04 15.35
N ALA A 69 -18.87 -21.04 15.27
CA ALA A 69 -19.08 -22.04 16.32
C ALA A 69 -17.90 -23.02 16.53
N LYS A 70 -16.88 -23.01 15.67
CA LYS A 70 -15.66 -23.83 15.78
C LYS A 70 -14.46 -23.06 16.35
N GLY A 71 -14.57 -21.78 16.64
CA GLY A 71 -13.51 -21.01 17.28
C GLY A 71 -13.43 -19.54 16.86
N ALA A 72 -13.82 -19.21 15.62
CA ALA A 72 -13.73 -17.82 15.15
C ALA A 72 -14.69 -16.85 15.89
N ARG A 73 -15.78 -17.40 16.44
CA ARG A 73 -16.86 -16.74 17.20
C ARG A 73 -17.65 -15.64 16.49
N SER A 74 -17.03 -14.81 15.67
CA SER A 74 -17.65 -13.66 15.02
C SER A 74 -17.94 -13.91 13.53
N ILE A 75 -18.89 -13.15 13.00
CA ILE A 75 -19.20 -13.03 11.57
C ILE A 75 -19.10 -11.55 11.21
N TYR A 76 -18.37 -11.27 10.13
CA TYR A 76 -18.15 -9.92 9.63
C TYR A 76 -18.73 -9.79 8.22
N GLY A 77 -19.13 -8.57 7.87
CA GLY A 77 -19.44 -8.16 6.50
C GLY A 77 -18.50 -7.05 6.05
N THR A 78 -18.22 -6.95 4.75
CA THR A 78 -17.59 -5.75 4.18
C THR A 78 -18.49 -4.55 4.36
N ILE A 79 -17.89 -3.37 4.51
CA ILE A 79 -18.64 -2.11 4.51
C ILE A 79 -19.16 -1.73 3.12
N THR A 80 -18.51 -2.26 2.08
CA THR A 80 -18.90 -2.14 0.68
C THR A 80 -19.99 -3.16 0.32
N ILE A 81 -20.87 -2.73 -0.57
CA ILE A 81 -21.89 -3.56 -1.21
C ILE A 81 -21.57 -3.59 -2.69
N ILE A 82 -21.61 -4.78 -3.28
CA ILE A 82 -21.17 -5.05 -4.65
C ILE A 82 -22.23 -5.82 -5.43
N ASN A 83 -22.09 -5.83 -6.75
CA ASN A 83 -22.93 -6.65 -7.62
C ASN A 83 -22.41 -8.10 -7.72
N PRO A 84 -23.12 -9.11 -7.20
CA PRO A 84 -22.69 -10.49 -7.28
C PRO A 84 -22.79 -11.06 -8.70
N LYS A 85 -23.59 -10.47 -9.60
CA LYS A 85 -23.78 -10.94 -10.98
C LYS A 85 -22.51 -10.83 -11.82
N ASP A 86 -21.60 -9.92 -11.45
CA ASP A 86 -20.32 -9.73 -12.14
C ASP A 86 -19.28 -10.82 -11.78
N GLY A 87 -19.63 -11.71 -10.84
CA GLY A 87 -18.97 -13.00 -10.66
C GLY A 87 -17.50 -12.90 -10.29
N PHE A 88 -17.20 -12.76 -9.00
CA PHE A 88 -15.82 -12.74 -8.48
C PHE A 88 -15.18 -14.13 -8.39
N VAL A 89 -15.37 -14.98 -9.41
CA VAL A 89 -14.70 -16.29 -9.50
C VAL A 89 -13.38 -16.09 -10.23
N GLN A 90 -12.27 -16.17 -9.50
CA GLN A 90 -10.96 -15.96 -10.09
C GLN A 90 -10.14 -17.23 -10.13
N GLN A 91 -9.53 -17.43 -11.30
CA GLN A 91 -8.50 -18.42 -11.52
C GLN A 91 -7.12 -17.84 -11.21
N LYS A 92 -6.33 -18.56 -10.42
CA LYS A 92 -4.92 -18.29 -10.12
C LYS A 92 -4.15 -18.04 -11.43
N LYS A 93 -3.52 -16.88 -11.57
CA LYS A 93 -2.57 -16.65 -12.67
C LYS A 93 -1.35 -17.56 -12.50
N PRO A 94 -0.69 -18.03 -13.57
CA PRO A 94 0.42 -19.01 -13.49
C PRO A 94 1.54 -18.64 -12.50
N ASN A 95 1.83 -17.34 -12.34
CA ASN A 95 2.91 -16.83 -11.49
C ASN A 95 2.42 -16.25 -10.15
N GLN A 96 1.13 -16.38 -9.84
CA GLN A 96 0.55 -15.80 -8.63
C GLN A 96 0.60 -16.83 -7.50
N VAL A 97 1.23 -16.49 -6.37
CA VAL A 97 1.14 -17.30 -5.15
C VAL A 97 -0.02 -16.77 -4.33
N TRP A 98 -1.07 -17.58 -4.17
CA TRP A 98 -2.08 -17.30 -3.14
C TRP A 98 -1.43 -17.46 -1.77
N LYS A 99 -1.29 -16.36 -1.03
CA LYS A 99 -0.87 -16.43 0.38
C LYS A 99 -1.90 -17.25 1.18
N LYS A 100 -1.44 -17.98 2.19
CA LYS A 100 -2.34 -18.62 3.16
C LYS A 100 -2.99 -17.53 4.00
N GLU A 101 -4.28 -17.73 4.30
CA GLU A 101 -4.99 -16.99 5.35
C GLU A 101 -4.25 -17.25 6.68
N ASN A 102 -3.46 -16.29 7.19
CA ASN A 102 -2.86 -16.33 8.52
C ASN A 102 -3.57 -15.30 9.42
N GLU A 103 -3.62 -15.55 10.74
CA GLU A 103 -4.36 -14.72 11.71
C GLU A 103 -3.87 -13.26 11.80
N ASP A 104 -2.61 -12.99 11.42
CA ASP A 104 -1.99 -11.66 11.46
C ASP A 104 -1.75 -11.04 10.06
N ASP A 105 -2.03 -11.79 8.99
CA ASP A 105 -1.98 -11.24 7.64
C ASP A 105 -3.27 -10.45 7.43
N ASN A 106 -3.16 -9.12 7.44
CA ASN A 106 -4.16 -8.28 6.81
C ASN A 106 -4.30 -8.82 5.38
N PRO A 107 -5.47 -9.31 4.93
CA PRO A 107 -5.60 -9.86 3.59
C PRO A 107 -5.32 -8.73 2.60
N VAL A 108 -4.06 -8.74 2.18
CA VAL A 108 -3.39 -7.81 1.28
C VAL A 108 -4.23 -7.71 0.02
N GLN A 109 -4.36 -6.50 -0.49
CA GLN A 109 -4.50 -6.22 -1.93
C GLN A 109 -4.16 -7.47 -2.77
N GLY A 110 -5.18 -8.11 -3.32
CA GLY A 110 -5.01 -9.47 -3.79
C GLY A 110 -6.32 -10.23 -3.88
N ASN A 111 -7.15 -9.85 -4.85
CA ASN A 111 -7.76 -10.73 -5.85
C ASN A 111 -8.13 -12.15 -5.35
N PRO A 112 -9.43 -12.55 -5.25
CA PRO A 112 -10.62 -11.94 -5.85
C PRO A 112 -11.44 -11.22 -4.78
N LEU A 113 -10.95 -10.05 -4.38
CA LEU A 113 -11.80 -9.07 -3.73
C LEU A 113 -12.18 -8.01 -4.77
N PRO A 114 -13.36 -7.40 -4.63
CA PRO A 114 -13.81 -6.33 -5.52
C PRO A 114 -12.84 -5.16 -5.53
N GLU A 115 -12.69 -4.54 -6.68
CA GLU A 115 -12.01 -3.27 -6.84
C GLU A 115 -13.00 -2.11 -6.60
N TYR A 116 -12.51 -0.88 -6.53
CA TYR A 116 -13.38 0.27 -6.26
C TYR A 116 -14.45 0.48 -7.35
N GLU A 117 -14.16 0.09 -8.60
CA GLU A 117 -15.12 0.15 -9.71
C GLU A 117 -16.30 -0.82 -9.57
N ASP A 118 -16.15 -1.86 -8.74
CA ASP A 118 -17.18 -2.86 -8.48
C ASP A 118 -18.14 -2.48 -7.34
N ILE A 119 -17.87 -1.34 -6.67
CA ILE A 119 -18.64 -0.89 -5.51
C ILE A 119 -19.94 -0.22 -5.96
N GLU A 120 -21.05 -0.66 -5.40
CA GLU A 120 -22.38 -0.12 -5.67
C GLU A 120 -22.85 0.82 -4.56
N SER A 121 -22.34 0.63 -3.34
CA SER A 121 -22.45 1.59 -2.24
C SER A 121 -21.50 1.22 -1.11
N VAL A 122 -21.27 2.16 -0.20
CA VAL A 122 -20.44 1.98 1.00
C VAL A 122 -21.15 2.49 2.24
N THR A 123 -21.09 1.71 3.32
CA THR A 123 -21.39 2.18 4.67
C THR A 123 -20.14 2.89 5.21
N LEU A 124 -20.23 4.20 5.40
CA LEU A 124 -19.14 4.99 5.96
C LEU A 124 -19.25 4.92 7.49
N PHE A 125 -18.24 4.41 8.19
CA PHE A 125 -18.30 4.22 9.65
C PHE A 125 -16.98 4.54 10.36
N ALA A 126 -17.07 4.80 11.65
CA ALA A 126 -15.91 4.77 12.55
C ALA A 126 -15.89 3.46 13.34
N ASP A 127 -14.71 2.84 13.47
CA ASP A 127 -14.50 1.71 14.38
C ASP A 127 -13.98 2.26 15.70
N VAL A 128 -14.89 2.65 16.61
CA VAL A 128 -14.50 3.25 17.89
C VAL A 128 -14.40 2.15 18.93
N ASP A 129 -13.24 1.52 19.00
CA ASP A 129 -12.95 0.47 19.96
C ASP A 129 -12.66 1.06 21.35
N LEU A 130 -12.91 0.29 22.39
CA LEU A 130 -12.34 0.55 23.70
C LEU A 130 -10.88 0.13 23.71
N GLU A 131 -10.05 0.83 24.46
CA GLU A 131 -8.69 0.39 24.75
C GLU A 131 -8.68 -1.02 25.38
N GLY A 132 -7.62 -1.78 25.10
CA GLY A 132 -7.59 -3.24 25.32
C GLY A 132 -7.91 -3.66 26.76
N ASP A 133 -7.41 -2.90 27.73
CA ASP A 133 -7.63 -3.13 29.17
C ASP A 133 -9.02 -2.71 29.66
N TYR A 134 -9.75 -1.91 28.88
CA TYR A 134 -11.12 -1.46 29.19
C TYR A 134 -12.19 -2.36 28.59
N LYS A 135 -11.92 -3.10 27.51
CA LYS A 135 -12.89 -4.06 26.92
C LYS A 135 -13.51 -5.02 27.95
N PRO A 136 -12.75 -5.67 28.87
CA PRO A 136 -13.32 -6.55 29.89
C PRO A 136 -14.03 -5.80 31.04
N ARG A 137 -13.80 -4.49 31.15
CA ARG A 137 -14.28 -3.59 32.19
C ARG A 137 -15.34 -2.62 31.67
N ARG A 138 -15.93 -2.91 30.51
CA ARG A 138 -16.86 -2.00 29.81
C ARG A 138 -18.11 -1.61 30.62
N GLU A 139 -18.49 -2.44 31.60
CA GLU A 139 -19.61 -2.19 32.52
C GLU A 139 -19.22 -1.27 33.69
N GLU A 140 -17.94 -0.89 33.83
CA GLU A 140 -17.52 0.12 34.80
C GLU A 140 -18.15 1.47 34.46
N GLU A 141 -18.65 2.16 35.48
CA GLU A 141 -19.47 3.37 35.36
C GLU A 141 -18.76 4.51 34.61
N ASP A 142 -17.45 4.65 34.80
CA ASP A 142 -16.62 5.65 34.12
C ASP A 142 -16.39 5.32 32.64
N VAL A 143 -16.21 4.05 32.29
CA VAL A 143 -16.13 3.58 30.90
C VAL A 143 -17.46 3.83 30.19
N LYS A 144 -18.57 3.37 30.78
CA LYS A 144 -19.93 3.56 30.24
C LYS A 144 -20.23 5.03 29.99
N LYS A 145 -20.00 5.90 31.00
CA LYS A 145 -20.20 7.34 30.87
C LYS A 145 -19.34 8.00 29.80
N THR A 146 -18.13 7.51 29.58
CA THR A 146 -17.23 8.05 28.56
C THR A 146 -17.77 7.72 27.17
N VAL A 147 -18.16 6.46 26.94
CA VAL A 147 -18.76 6.01 25.68
C VAL A 147 -20.08 6.71 25.38
N GLU A 148 -20.98 6.79 26.36
CA GLU A 148 -22.29 7.45 26.21
C GLU A 148 -22.20 8.95 25.96
N LYS A 149 -21.07 9.58 26.32
CA LYS A 149 -20.79 10.98 25.95
C LYS A 149 -20.12 11.11 24.58
N ALA A 150 -19.31 10.13 24.18
CA ALA A 150 -18.65 10.12 22.88
C ALA A 150 -19.64 9.87 21.74
N ILE A 151 -20.58 8.92 21.90
CA ILE A 151 -21.56 8.55 20.87
C ILE A 151 -22.32 9.77 20.32
N PRO A 152 -22.92 10.66 21.14
CA PRO A 152 -23.64 11.83 20.64
C PRO A 152 -22.77 12.81 19.85
N ILE A 153 -21.46 12.90 20.15
CA ILE A 153 -20.53 13.75 19.40
C ILE A 153 -20.28 13.17 18.02
N TYR A 154 -19.95 11.87 17.93
CA TYR A 154 -19.83 11.18 16.64
C TYR A 154 -21.12 11.31 15.82
N VAL A 155 -22.28 11.05 16.42
CA VAL A 155 -23.58 11.16 15.76
C VAL A 155 -23.83 12.58 15.26
N LYS A 156 -23.58 13.60 16.08
CA LYS A 156 -23.72 15.01 15.71
C LYS A 156 -22.83 15.37 14.53
N GLU A 157 -21.56 14.98 14.56
CA GLU A 157 -20.61 15.32 13.50
C GLU A 157 -20.89 14.56 12.19
N LEU A 158 -21.31 13.30 12.25
CA LEU A 158 -21.75 12.54 11.08
C LEU A 158 -23.07 13.07 10.50
N ARG A 159 -23.99 13.57 11.35
CA ARG A 159 -25.25 14.19 10.89
C ARG A 159 -25.03 15.52 10.16
N LYS A 160 -23.85 16.15 10.28
CA LYS A 160 -23.46 17.26 9.39
C LYS A 160 -23.29 16.79 7.94
N LEU A 161 -22.85 15.56 7.74
CA LEU A 161 -22.67 14.95 6.42
C LEU A 161 -23.96 14.30 5.91
N ALA A 162 -24.68 13.60 6.78
CA ALA A 162 -25.91 12.87 6.43
C ALA A 162 -26.97 13.03 7.52
N PRO A 163 -27.78 14.11 7.50
CA PRO A 163 -28.66 14.47 8.61
C PRO A 163 -29.66 13.38 9.05
N ASN A 164 -30.10 12.53 8.13
CA ASN A 164 -31.19 11.57 8.35
C ASN A 164 -30.71 10.11 8.36
N SER A 165 -29.43 9.85 8.09
CA SER A 165 -28.95 8.51 7.75
C SER A 165 -27.84 8.00 8.66
N VAL A 166 -27.76 8.50 9.90
CA VAL A 166 -26.76 8.10 10.90
C VAL A 166 -27.35 7.13 11.90
N ASN A 167 -26.66 6.02 12.10
CA ASN A 167 -27.00 4.97 13.06
C ASN A 167 -25.80 4.58 13.91
N VAL A 168 -26.04 3.85 15.01
CA VAL A 168 -24.99 3.36 15.91
C VAL A 168 -25.24 1.90 16.25
N LEU A 169 -24.17 1.10 16.30
CA LEU A 169 -24.19 -0.26 16.86
C LEU A 169 -23.21 -0.32 18.04
N ASP A 170 -23.53 -1.07 19.08
CA ASP A 170 -22.53 -1.63 20.00
C ASP A 170 -21.75 -2.71 19.26
N SER A 171 -20.42 -2.64 19.22
CA SER A 171 -19.58 -3.64 18.55
C SER A 171 -19.23 -4.86 19.42
N GLY A 172 -19.65 -4.82 20.69
CA GLY A 172 -19.18 -5.63 21.81
C GLY A 172 -17.88 -5.10 22.44
N GLY A 173 -16.99 -4.52 21.64
CA GLY A 173 -15.69 -4.03 22.08
C GLY A 173 -15.59 -2.50 22.13
N GLY A 174 -16.67 -1.79 21.83
CA GLY A 174 -16.73 -0.37 21.47
C GLY A 174 -18.02 -0.09 20.72
N PHE A 175 -18.04 0.87 19.79
CA PHE A 175 -19.25 1.22 19.03
C PHE A 175 -18.95 1.61 17.57
N TYR A 176 -19.96 1.47 16.71
CA TYR A 176 -19.92 1.75 15.27
C TYR A 176 -20.92 2.85 14.88
N PRO A 177 -20.57 4.13 15.04
CA PRO A 177 -21.36 5.20 14.43
C PRO A 177 -21.12 5.18 12.92
N HIS A 178 -22.19 5.21 12.13
CA HIS A 178 -22.08 5.06 10.69
C HIS A 178 -23.18 5.77 9.90
N ILE A 179 -22.83 6.17 8.69
CA ILE A 179 -23.73 6.65 7.66
C ILE A 179 -24.18 5.46 6.83
N HIS A 180 -25.50 5.32 6.69
CA HIS A 180 -26.09 4.22 5.93
C HIS A 180 -25.68 4.27 4.45
N HIS A 181 -25.45 3.10 3.84
CA HIS A 181 -24.94 2.98 2.47
C HIS A 181 -25.91 3.48 1.40
N SER A 182 -27.19 3.67 1.74
CA SER A 182 -28.16 4.33 0.83
C SER A 182 -27.75 5.75 0.45
N VAL A 183 -26.96 6.44 1.28
CA VAL A 183 -26.47 7.80 1.00
C VAL A 183 -25.45 7.81 -0.13
N THR A 184 -24.66 6.75 -0.28
CA THR A 184 -23.59 6.66 -1.29
C THR A 184 -24.03 5.90 -2.54
N LYS A 185 -25.16 5.21 -2.49
CA LYS A 185 -25.72 4.47 -3.64
C LYS A 185 -25.94 5.33 -4.90
N PRO A 186 -26.48 6.57 -4.83
CA PRO A 186 -26.70 7.37 -6.04
C PRO A 186 -25.43 7.65 -6.84
N ILE A 187 -24.26 7.64 -6.19
CA ILE A 187 -22.96 7.82 -6.86
C ILE A 187 -22.71 6.68 -7.86
N ALA A 188 -22.98 5.43 -7.49
CA ALA A 188 -22.82 4.30 -8.39
C ALA A 188 -23.88 4.30 -9.51
N GLU A 189 -25.06 4.86 -9.27
CA GLU A 189 -26.12 5.01 -10.28
C GLU A 189 -25.75 6.07 -11.34
N GLU A 190 -24.94 7.07 -10.99
CA GLU A 190 -24.54 8.18 -11.87
C GLU A 190 -23.18 7.96 -12.57
N PHE A 191 -22.25 7.27 -11.92
CA PHE A 191 -20.89 7.05 -12.40
C PHE A 191 -20.61 5.56 -12.60
N GLU A 192 -19.83 5.22 -13.62
CA GLU A 192 -19.46 3.84 -13.96
C GLU A 192 -17.95 3.70 -14.19
N GLY A 193 -17.44 2.46 -14.13
CA GLY A 193 -16.06 2.11 -14.46
C GLY A 193 -15.02 2.91 -13.67
N GLU A 194 -14.02 3.43 -14.39
CA GLU A 194 -12.90 4.19 -13.79
C GLU A 194 -13.37 5.38 -12.95
N ALA A 195 -14.34 6.15 -13.44
CA ALA A 195 -14.86 7.32 -12.71
C ALA A 195 -15.48 6.93 -11.37
N ARG A 196 -16.31 5.88 -11.37
CA ARG A 196 -16.89 5.31 -10.15
C ARG A 196 -15.79 4.87 -9.18
N GLY A 197 -14.80 4.15 -9.69
CA GLY A 197 -13.69 3.66 -8.88
C GLY A 197 -12.91 4.78 -8.19
N TRP A 198 -12.56 5.84 -8.93
CA TRP A 198 -11.82 6.97 -8.37
C TRP A 198 -12.65 7.76 -7.36
N ILE A 199 -13.94 7.96 -7.62
CA ILE A 199 -14.83 8.68 -6.71
C ILE A 199 -14.99 7.94 -5.39
N PHE A 200 -15.18 6.62 -5.38
CA PHE A 200 -15.31 5.86 -4.13
C PHE A 200 -13.99 5.80 -3.34
N ASP A 201 -12.86 5.71 -4.02
CA ASP A 201 -11.54 5.76 -3.37
C ASP A 201 -11.32 7.12 -2.68
N GLU A 202 -11.56 8.22 -3.40
CA GLU A 202 -11.47 9.57 -2.84
C GLU A 202 -12.50 9.81 -1.73
N LEU A 203 -13.74 9.30 -1.87
CA LEU A 203 -14.77 9.40 -0.84
C LEU A 203 -14.29 8.78 0.48
N MET A 204 -13.70 7.58 0.43
CA MET A 204 -13.18 6.93 1.62
C MET A 204 -11.99 7.71 2.20
N SER A 205 -11.09 8.20 1.35
CA SER A 205 -9.96 9.04 1.77
C SER A 205 -10.42 10.31 2.52
N ARG A 206 -11.35 11.08 1.93
CA ARG A 206 -11.91 12.29 2.55
C ARG A 206 -12.68 11.99 3.83
N PHE A 207 -13.43 10.89 3.85
CA PHE A 207 -14.15 10.48 5.05
C PHE A 207 -13.20 10.06 6.18
N ASN A 208 -12.08 9.40 5.88
CA ASN A 208 -11.06 9.04 6.88
C ASN A 208 -10.46 10.30 7.52
N THR A 209 -10.07 11.30 6.72
CA THR A 209 -9.64 12.61 7.24
C THR A 209 -10.69 13.23 8.16
N ARG A 210 -11.98 13.11 7.79
CA ARG A 210 -13.07 13.61 8.62
C ARG A 210 -13.23 12.83 9.93
N LEU A 211 -12.93 11.53 9.96
CA LEU A 211 -12.93 10.76 11.20
C LEU A 211 -11.82 11.18 12.14
N ASP A 212 -10.62 11.47 11.63
CA ASP A 212 -9.51 12.01 12.42
C ASP A 212 -9.91 13.32 13.11
N GLU A 213 -10.61 14.22 12.39
CA GLU A 213 -11.13 15.45 12.97
C GLU A 213 -12.16 15.21 14.08
N ILE A 214 -13.06 14.24 13.89
CA ILE A 214 -14.09 13.90 14.89
C ILE A 214 -13.45 13.31 16.15
N GLU A 215 -12.43 12.46 15.99
CA GLU A 215 -11.67 11.91 17.09
C GLU A 215 -11.05 13.01 17.95
N GLU A 216 -10.41 14.02 17.34
CA GLU A 216 -9.83 15.15 18.08
C GLU A 216 -10.90 15.93 18.85
N ILE A 217 -12.08 16.17 18.26
CA ILE A 217 -13.21 16.79 18.96
C ILE A 217 -13.63 15.95 20.19
N VAL A 218 -13.70 14.63 20.05
CA VAL A 218 -14.09 13.73 21.15
C VAL A 218 -13.05 13.73 22.26
N LYS A 219 -11.75 13.70 21.92
CA LYS A 219 -10.65 13.79 22.90
C LYS A 219 -10.70 15.10 23.69
N ASP A 220 -11.03 16.20 23.02
CA ASP A 220 -11.13 17.52 23.65
C ASP A 220 -12.38 17.67 24.53
N GLU A 221 -13.54 17.18 24.09
CA GLU A 221 -14.82 17.39 24.76
C GLU A 221 -15.15 16.34 25.85
N VAL A 222 -14.59 15.13 25.75
CA VAL A 222 -14.93 14.00 26.64
C VAL A 222 -13.74 13.62 27.51
N VAL A 223 -13.83 13.99 28.79
CA VAL A 223 -12.84 13.62 29.82
C VAL A 223 -12.67 12.09 29.86
N GLY A 224 -11.43 11.63 29.70
CA GLY A 224 -11.07 10.20 29.73
C GLY A 224 -11.11 9.50 28.37
N ALA A 225 -11.60 10.16 27.31
CA ALA A 225 -11.72 9.52 26.00
C ALA A 225 -10.37 9.06 25.43
N SER A 226 -9.30 9.85 25.54
CA SER A 226 -7.97 9.48 25.05
C SER A 226 -7.33 8.28 25.76
N GLU A 227 -7.83 7.90 26.93
CA GLU A 227 -7.36 6.74 27.69
C GLU A 227 -8.25 5.51 27.46
N ILE A 228 -9.55 5.73 27.21
CA ILE A 228 -10.56 4.67 27.16
C ILE A 228 -10.90 4.26 25.72
N LEU A 229 -10.80 5.17 24.76
CA LEU A 229 -11.18 4.95 23.36
C LEU A 229 -9.92 4.84 22.48
N ASP A 230 -9.94 3.86 21.58
CA ASP A 230 -8.93 3.60 20.54
C ASP A 230 -9.65 3.56 19.18
N PRO A 231 -10.08 4.72 18.65
CA PRO A 231 -10.77 4.79 17.37
C PRO A 231 -9.82 4.49 16.21
N ASP A 232 -10.32 3.73 15.24
CA ASP A 232 -9.64 3.47 13.97
C ASP A 232 -10.38 4.18 12.83
N ALA A 233 -9.73 5.21 12.29
CA ALA A 233 -10.22 6.09 11.23
C ALA A 233 -9.98 5.54 9.81
N LEU A 234 -9.93 4.21 9.63
CA LEU A 234 -9.60 3.60 8.34
C LEU A 234 -10.78 2.90 7.65
N ASN A 235 -11.34 3.57 6.66
CA ASN A 235 -12.23 2.98 5.65
C ASN A 235 -11.45 2.69 4.35
N ASN A 236 -11.72 1.53 3.75
CA ASN A 236 -11.24 1.13 2.43
C ASN A 236 -12.20 0.06 1.85
N LYS A 237 -12.05 -0.29 0.57
CA LYS A 237 -12.92 -1.25 -0.13
C LYS A 237 -13.08 -2.62 0.52
N ASN A 238 -12.11 -3.05 1.33
CA ASN A 238 -12.07 -4.35 2.00
C ASN A 238 -12.29 -4.24 3.52
N ARG A 239 -12.64 -3.06 4.04
CA ARG A 239 -12.86 -2.87 5.47
C ARG A 239 -14.05 -3.70 5.95
N LEU A 240 -13.86 -4.35 7.10
CA LEU A 240 -14.86 -5.21 7.72
C LEU A 240 -15.56 -4.50 8.88
N MET A 241 -16.84 -4.80 9.04
CA MET A 241 -17.63 -4.48 10.23
C MET A 241 -18.30 -5.76 10.72
N LYS A 242 -18.36 -5.98 12.05
CA LYS A 242 -19.10 -7.14 12.59
C LYS A 242 -20.57 -7.02 12.20
N ALA A 243 -21.16 -8.11 11.72
CA ALA A 243 -22.57 -8.09 11.35
C ALA A 243 -23.46 -7.83 12.58
N PRO A 244 -24.63 -7.17 12.43
CA PRO A 244 -25.62 -7.07 13.50
C PRO A 244 -25.93 -8.46 14.08
N LEU A 245 -26.05 -8.54 15.40
CA LEU A 245 -26.23 -9.76 16.19
C LEU A 245 -25.08 -10.78 16.11
N SER A 246 -23.93 -10.40 15.55
CA SER A 246 -22.72 -11.21 15.64
C SER A 246 -22.18 -11.23 17.06
N ILE A 247 -21.70 -12.39 17.51
CA ILE A 247 -21.05 -12.56 18.81
C ILE A 247 -19.64 -11.96 18.77
N HIS A 248 -19.23 -11.30 19.85
CA HIS A 248 -17.88 -10.78 20.02
C HIS A 248 -16.82 -11.90 20.16
N ARG A 249 -15.61 -11.67 19.63
CA ARG A 249 -14.54 -12.69 19.59
C ARG A 249 -14.12 -13.20 20.98
N LYS A 250 -14.17 -12.34 22.00
CA LYS A 250 -13.72 -12.66 23.36
C LYS A 250 -14.81 -12.56 24.43
N LEU A 251 -15.93 -11.92 24.12
CA LEU A 251 -17.00 -11.61 25.08
C LEU A 251 -18.27 -12.35 24.64
N ASP A 252 -19.09 -12.79 25.60
CA ASP A 252 -20.34 -13.52 25.35
C ASP A 252 -21.51 -12.55 25.12
N ILE A 253 -21.27 -11.55 24.28
CA ILE A 253 -22.18 -10.45 23.95
C ILE A 253 -22.31 -10.33 22.43
N VAL A 254 -23.38 -9.70 21.96
CA VAL A 254 -23.65 -9.49 20.55
C VAL A 254 -23.58 -8.03 20.15
N VAL A 255 -23.31 -7.83 18.86
CA VAL A 255 -23.48 -6.54 18.21
C VAL A 255 -24.96 -6.20 18.18
N HIS A 256 -25.38 -5.06 18.72
CA HIS A 256 -26.79 -4.66 18.73
C HIS A 256 -26.93 -3.15 18.50
N PRO A 257 -28.08 -2.67 18.02
CA PRO A 257 -28.31 -1.24 17.79
C PRO A 257 -28.30 -0.43 19.08
N ILE A 258 -27.75 0.79 19.00
CA ILE A 258 -27.85 1.82 20.03
C ILE A 258 -28.70 2.96 19.46
N ASP A 259 -29.62 3.50 20.26
CA ASP A 259 -30.36 4.73 19.92
C ASP A 259 -29.38 5.91 19.81
N PRO A 260 -29.19 6.53 18.62
CA PRO A 260 -28.25 7.63 18.45
C PRO A 260 -28.58 8.88 19.28
N ASP A 261 -29.84 9.07 19.67
CA ASP A 261 -30.32 10.24 20.40
C ASP A 261 -30.36 10.04 21.93
N ASN A 262 -30.38 8.78 22.36
CA ASN A 262 -30.34 8.39 23.76
C ASN A 262 -29.52 7.11 23.93
N PRO A 263 -28.18 7.20 23.83
CA PRO A 263 -27.32 6.03 23.83
C PRO A 263 -27.35 5.32 25.18
N ASP A 264 -27.55 4.01 25.12
CA ASP A 264 -27.33 3.08 26.23
C ASP A 264 -26.22 2.13 25.81
N PHE A 265 -25.15 2.08 26.59
CA PHE A 265 -23.99 1.23 26.31
C PHE A 265 -23.95 -0.07 27.13
N ASP A 266 -25.11 -0.52 27.62
CA ASP A 266 -25.24 -1.83 28.25
C ASP A 266 -25.04 -2.98 27.25
N PRO A 267 -24.33 -4.05 27.65
CA PRO A 267 -24.07 -5.16 26.75
C PRO A 267 -25.31 -6.05 26.55
N GLU A 268 -25.55 -6.46 25.30
CA GLU A 268 -26.57 -7.46 25.00
C GLU A 268 -25.96 -8.89 24.99
N PRO A 269 -26.35 -9.79 25.91
CA PRO A 269 -25.75 -11.12 26.01
C PRO A 269 -26.15 -12.06 24.87
N ALA A 270 -25.24 -12.96 24.50
CA ALA A 270 -25.58 -14.13 23.68
C ALA A 270 -26.00 -15.32 24.56
N PRO A 271 -26.87 -16.23 24.08
CA PRO A 271 -27.58 -16.19 22.80
C PRO A 271 -28.66 -15.11 22.74
N VAL A 272 -28.82 -14.49 21.56
CA VAL A 272 -29.82 -13.43 21.35
C VAL A 272 -31.25 -13.91 21.62
N THR A 273 -32.08 -13.03 22.16
CA THR A 273 -33.50 -13.26 22.37
C THR A 273 -34.30 -12.90 21.10
N GLU A 274 -35.57 -13.31 21.03
CA GLU A 274 -36.45 -12.89 19.92
C GLU A 274 -36.74 -11.38 19.99
N GLU A 275 -36.80 -10.80 21.20
CA GLU A 275 -37.00 -9.36 21.40
C GLU A 275 -35.89 -8.53 20.75
N VAL A 276 -34.63 -8.91 20.99
CA VAL A 276 -33.45 -8.27 20.37
C VAL A 276 -33.45 -8.42 18.85
N VAL A 277 -33.93 -9.56 18.34
CA VAL A 277 -34.08 -9.79 16.89
C VAL A 277 -35.13 -8.83 16.31
N GLU A 278 -36.29 -8.69 16.95
CA GLU A 278 -37.36 -7.78 16.52
C GLU A 278 -36.93 -6.30 16.60
N GLU A 279 -36.19 -5.91 17.63
CA GLU A 279 -35.63 -4.56 17.77
C GLU A 279 -34.61 -4.27 16.67
N THR A 280 -33.72 -5.22 16.39
CA THR A 280 -32.73 -5.07 15.32
C THR A 280 -33.39 -5.07 13.95
N GLU A 281 -34.49 -5.81 13.76
CA GLU A 281 -35.26 -5.76 12.51
C GLU A 281 -35.86 -4.37 12.27
N LYS A 282 -36.43 -3.74 13.31
CA LYS A 282 -36.95 -2.37 13.22
C LYS A 282 -35.84 -1.38 12.90
N TRP A 283 -34.68 -1.53 13.53
CA TRP A 283 -33.49 -0.73 13.23
C TRP A 283 -33.04 -0.88 11.77
N LEU A 284 -33.14 -2.08 11.19
CA LEU A 284 -32.85 -2.30 9.78
C LEU A 284 -33.90 -1.69 8.83
N ASP A 285 -35.08 -1.29 9.29
CA ASP A 285 -36.15 -0.74 8.44
C ASP A 285 -36.20 0.78 8.40
N THR A 286 -35.42 1.49 9.24
CA THR A 286 -35.32 2.97 9.23
C THR A 286 -34.46 3.50 8.05
N ARG A 287 -34.26 2.70 6.99
CA ARG A 287 -33.36 2.91 5.84
C ARG A 287 -33.90 3.87 4.77
N ASP A 288 -34.45 5.03 5.11
CA ASP A 288 -34.93 5.93 4.06
C ASP A 288 -33.76 6.55 3.30
N SER A 289 -33.55 6.07 2.06
CA SER A 289 -32.65 6.67 1.08
C SER A 289 -33.13 8.09 0.77
N ASN A 290 -32.42 9.09 1.29
CA ASN A 290 -32.72 10.48 1.01
C ASN A 290 -31.60 11.03 0.14
N SER A 291 -31.87 11.29 -1.14
CA SER A 291 -30.90 11.92 -2.05
C SER A 291 -30.39 13.27 -1.53
N LYS A 292 -31.12 13.92 -0.62
CA LYS A 292 -30.65 15.13 0.09
C LYS A 292 -29.43 14.87 0.98
N ASP A 293 -29.32 13.68 1.57
CA ASP A 293 -28.15 13.33 2.37
C ASP A 293 -26.94 13.07 1.45
N THR A 294 -27.13 12.57 0.23
CA THR A 294 -26.06 12.49 -0.78
C THR A 294 -25.56 13.89 -1.16
N GLU A 295 -26.48 14.83 -1.42
CA GLU A 295 -26.15 16.23 -1.69
C GLU A 295 -25.33 16.85 -0.55
N THR A 296 -25.77 16.64 0.69
CA THR A 296 -25.09 17.17 1.89
C THR A 296 -23.69 16.54 2.04
N LEU A 297 -23.59 15.22 1.92
CA LEU A 297 -22.32 14.48 2.06
C LEU A 297 -21.28 14.98 1.07
N ILE A 298 -21.65 15.10 -0.21
CA ILE A 298 -20.72 15.52 -1.25
C ILE A 298 -20.38 17.01 -1.13
N SER A 299 -21.35 17.86 -0.79
CA SER A 299 -21.08 19.29 -0.58
C SER A 299 -20.09 19.57 0.55
N GLU A 300 -20.20 18.82 1.65
CA GLU A 300 -19.29 18.95 2.80
C GLU A 300 -17.91 18.35 2.51
N LEU A 301 -17.83 17.22 1.80
CA LEU A 301 -16.55 16.56 1.51
C LEU A 301 -15.82 17.16 0.30
N TRP A 302 -16.52 17.76 -0.67
CA TRP A 302 -15.95 18.47 -1.83
C TRP A 302 -16.34 19.95 -1.81
N PRO A 303 -15.88 20.73 -0.81
CA PRO A 303 -16.25 22.14 -0.68
C PRO A 303 -15.66 23.00 -1.81
N ASP A 304 -14.55 22.56 -2.42
CA ASP A 304 -13.82 23.29 -3.46
C ASP A 304 -14.51 23.30 -4.83
N TYR A 305 -15.54 22.46 -5.00
CA TYR A 305 -16.29 22.34 -6.24
C TYR A 305 -17.69 22.92 -6.06
N GLU A 306 -18.23 23.60 -7.07
CA GLU A 306 -19.55 24.22 -6.99
C GLU A 306 -20.62 23.38 -7.71
N GLY A 307 -21.89 23.63 -7.39
CA GLY A 307 -23.03 22.97 -8.04
C GLY A 307 -23.65 21.85 -7.20
N SER A 308 -24.49 21.03 -7.85
CA SER A 308 -25.06 19.82 -7.26
C SER A 308 -23.98 18.76 -7.01
N TRP A 309 -24.30 17.73 -6.24
CA TRP A 309 -23.36 16.65 -5.97
C TRP A 309 -22.81 15.97 -7.24
N GLU A 310 -23.64 15.79 -8.28
CA GLU A 310 -23.20 15.24 -9.56
C GLU A 310 -22.18 16.17 -10.24
N GLU A 311 -22.48 17.47 -10.25
CA GLU A 311 -21.62 18.49 -10.87
C GLU A 311 -20.27 18.60 -10.14
N ARG A 312 -20.27 18.52 -8.81
CA ARG A 312 -19.05 18.54 -7.98
C ARG A 312 -18.15 17.35 -8.30
N LEU A 313 -18.71 16.14 -8.31
CA LEU A 313 -17.96 14.92 -8.57
C LEU A 313 -17.45 14.86 -10.03
N ARG A 314 -18.24 15.34 -11.00
CA ARG A 314 -17.80 15.45 -12.40
C ARG A 314 -16.62 16.41 -12.55
N GLN A 315 -16.69 17.59 -11.93
CA GLN A 315 -15.59 18.55 -11.96
C GLN A 315 -14.33 17.97 -11.31
N TRP A 316 -14.46 17.37 -10.12
CA TRP A 316 -13.33 16.73 -9.44
C TRP A 316 -12.70 15.62 -10.29
N TYR A 317 -13.53 14.77 -10.90
CA TYR A 317 -13.04 13.68 -11.75
C TYR A 317 -12.27 14.19 -12.97
N GLU A 318 -12.77 15.21 -13.66
CA GLU A 318 -12.07 15.79 -14.82
C GLU A 318 -10.75 16.46 -14.41
N ASP A 319 -10.73 17.21 -13.30
CA ASP A 319 -9.50 17.79 -12.74
C ASP A 319 -8.46 16.72 -12.39
N GLU A 320 -8.89 15.64 -11.72
CA GLU A 320 -8.00 14.56 -11.31
C GLU A 320 -7.49 13.77 -12.52
N LYS A 321 -8.34 13.58 -13.53
CA LYS A 321 -7.95 12.98 -14.80
C LYS A 321 -6.91 13.82 -15.52
N GLU A 322 -7.08 15.14 -15.63
CA GLU A 322 -6.09 16.04 -16.23
C GLU A 322 -4.75 15.97 -15.47
N LYS A 323 -4.79 16.00 -14.13
CA LYS A 323 -3.58 15.85 -13.29
C LYS A 323 -2.87 14.53 -13.54
N ARG A 324 -3.61 13.42 -13.67
CA ARG A 324 -3.04 12.09 -13.94
C ARG A 324 -2.46 12.00 -15.35
N GLU A 325 -3.16 12.52 -16.36
CA GLU A 325 -2.66 12.57 -17.75
C GLU A 325 -1.39 13.44 -17.86
N LYS A 326 -1.33 14.56 -17.14
CA LYS A 326 -0.14 15.40 -17.06
C LYS A 326 1.03 14.66 -16.42
N ARG A 327 0.81 13.99 -15.28
CA ARG A 327 1.81 13.15 -14.60
C ARG A 327 2.35 12.04 -15.52
N GLU A 328 1.48 11.36 -16.26
CA GLU A 328 1.90 10.29 -17.19
C GLU A 328 2.65 10.86 -18.41
N LYS A 329 2.26 12.02 -18.94
CA LYS A 329 3.02 12.71 -20.00
C LYS A 329 4.42 13.10 -19.53
N GLU A 330 4.53 13.69 -18.34
CA GLU A 330 5.82 14.05 -17.74
C GLU A 330 6.70 12.81 -17.53
N ARG A 331 6.11 11.69 -17.08
CA ARG A 331 6.79 10.40 -16.94
C ARG A 331 7.29 9.86 -18.29
N LEU A 332 6.44 9.88 -19.31
CA LEU A 332 6.81 9.36 -20.64
C LEU A 332 7.88 10.25 -21.30
N GLU A 333 7.81 11.57 -21.10
CA GLU A 333 8.84 12.50 -21.56
C GLU A 333 10.16 12.27 -20.82
N HIS A 334 10.12 12.08 -19.50
CA HIS A 334 11.29 11.73 -18.70
C HIS A 334 11.91 10.42 -19.21
N LYS A 335 11.10 9.37 -19.36
CA LYS A 335 11.55 8.08 -19.91
C LYS A 335 12.21 8.22 -21.28
N ARG A 336 11.61 9.00 -22.19
CA ARG A 336 12.19 9.27 -23.52
C ARG A 336 13.53 9.98 -23.41
N LYS A 337 13.65 11.03 -22.58
CA LYS A 337 14.91 11.74 -22.36
C LYS A 337 16.00 10.81 -21.81
N MET A 338 15.61 9.88 -20.93
CA MET A 338 16.54 8.87 -20.39
C MET A 338 16.97 7.85 -21.46
N GLU A 339 16.06 7.39 -22.31
CA GLU A 339 16.39 6.50 -23.43
C GLU A 339 17.28 7.17 -24.48
N GLU A 340 17.02 8.44 -24.81
CA GLU A 340 17.85 9.26 -25.70
C GLU A 340 19.26 9.44 -25.12
N ARG A 341 19.37 9.78 -23.82
CA ARG A 341 20.67 9.85 -23.12
C ARG A 341 21.41 8.51 -23.12
N ARG A 342 20.70 7.40 -22.87
CA ARG A 342 21.27 6.04 -22.93
C ARG A 342 21.76 5.69 -24.34
N GLY A 343 21.06 6.12 -25.38
CA GLY A 343 21.48 5.98 -26.78
C GLY A 343 22.74 6.78 -27.09
N GLU A 344 22.79 8.06 -26.66
CA GLU A 344 23.97 8.91 -26.82
C GLU A 344 25.19 8.34 -26.08
N LEU A 345 25.02 7.77 -24.88
CA LEU A 345 26.09 7.14 -24.11
C LEU A 345 26.62 5.87 -24.79
N ARG A 346 25.75 5.08 -25.43
CA ARG A 346 26.15 3.92 -26.24
C ARG A 346 26.89 4.33 -27.52
N GLU A 347 26.51 5.43 -28.16
CA GLU A 347 27.16 5.93 -29.38
C GLU A 347 28.48 6.68 -29.09
N LYS A 348 28.64 7.27 -27.89
CA LYS A 348 29.82 8.08 -27.53
C LYS A 348 30.97 7.30 -26.90
N GLY A 349 30.85 5.99 -26.69
CA GLY A 349 31.98 5.21 -26.18
C GLY A 349 32.47 5.70 -24.82
N VAL A 350 31.72 5.40 -23.75
CA VAL A 350 32.14 5.38 -22.32
C VAL A 350 33.48 6.10 -22.02
N SER A 351 33.48 7.44 -21.99
CA SER A 351 34.71 8.21 -21.70
C SER A 351 34.92 8.36 -20.19
N ILE A 352 35.52 7.35 -19.54
CA ILE A 352 36.04 7.41 -18.17
C ILE A 352 37.29 8.30 -18.01
N LYS A 353 37.67 9.02 -19.06
CA LYS A 353 38.82 9.91 -19.11
C LYS A 353 38.76 10.99 -18.01
N GLY A 354 39.80 11.05 -17.19
CA GLY A 354 39.98 12.04 -16.13
C GLY A 354 39.47 11.62 -14.75
N PHE A 355 38.91 10.42 -14.60
CA PHE A 355 38.54 9.89 -13.29
C PHE A 355 39.78 9.44 -12.50
N PRO A 356 39.81 9.63 -11.17
CA PRO A 356 40.85 9.06 -10.32
C PRO A 356 40.86 7.54 -10.45
N VAL A 357 42.03 6.92 -10.36
CA VAL A 357 42.18 5.47 -10.27
C VAL A 357 42.72 5.10 -8.89
N THR A 358 42.36 3.94 -8.37
CA THR A 358 42.83 3.41 -7.08
C THR A 358 43.02 1.90 -7.17
N ASN A 359 43.89 1.34 -6.34
CA ASN A 359 43.99 -0.11 -6.11
C ASN A 359 43.38 -0.54 -4.75
N CYS A 360 42.79 0.40 -4.00
CA CYS A 360 42.16 0.19 -2.69
C CYS A 360 40.63 0.22 -2.86
N PHE A 361 39.93 -0.85 -2.48
CA PHE A 361 38.47 -0.90 -2.60
C PHE A 361 37.79 0.10 -1.63
N GLU A 362 38.41 0.31 -0.47
CA GLU A 362 37.96 1.26 0.55
C GLU A 362 37.89 2.71 0.03
N ASP A 363 38.71 3.08 -0.95
CA ASP A 363 38.63 4.41 -1.59
C ASP A 363 37.34 4.57 -2.42
N ILE A 364 36.81 3.47 -2.97
CA ILE A 364 35.51 3.49 -3.65
C ILE A 364 34.41 3.71 -2.62
N LEU A 365 34.45 2.97 -1.51
CA LEU A 365 33.46 3.11 -0.44
C LEU A 365 33.50 4.52 0.16
N ALA A 366 34.69 5.05 0.43
CA ALA A 366 34.86 6.44 0.86
C ALA A 366 34.31 7.44 -0.16
N GLY A 367 34.52 7.19 -1.46
CA GLY A 367 33.91 7.97 -2.53
C GLY A 367 32.38 7.95 -2.49
N LEU A 368 31.78 6.78 -2.24
CA LEU A 368 30.33 6.62 -2.10
C LEU A 368 29.78 7.33 -0.87
N GLU A 369 30.48 7.30 0.26
CA GLU A 369 30.09 8.00 1.51
C GLU A 369 30.06 9.53 1.35
N THR A 370 30.75 10.08 0.35
CA THR A 370 30.67 11.53 0.06
C THR A 370 29.38 11.94 -0.65
N ILE A 371 28.63 10.99 -1.21
CA ILE A 371 27.43 11.27 -1.98
C ILE A 371 26.25 11.49 -1.03
N ASP A 372 25.59 12.64 -1.17
CA ASP A 372 24.32 12.90 -0.50
C ASP A 372 23.17 12.40 -1.37
N VAL A 373 22.46 11.37 -0.92
CA VAL A 373 21.32 10.81 -1.65
C VAL A 373 20.21 11.85 -1.82
N ARG A 374 20.12 12.86 -0.94
CA ARG A 374 19.15 13.96 -1.11
C ARG A 374 19.41 14.79 -2.36
N ASP A 375 20.68 14.96 -2.72
CA ASP A 375 21.07 15.67 -3.95
C ASP A 375 20.67 14.84 -5.18
N MET A 376 20.84 13.52 -5.12
CA MET A 376 20.42 12.61 -6.19
C MET A 376 18.91 12.64 -6.41
N VAL A 377 18.14 12.64 -5.33
CA VAL A 377 16.67 12.65 -5.44
C VAL A 377 16.08 14.04 -5.61
N SER A 378 16.88 15.11 -5.54
CA SER A 378 16.43 16.50 -5.59
C SER A 378 15.48 16.81 -6.77
N PRO A 379 15.71 16.29 -8.00
CA PRO A 379 14.78 16.50 -9.11
C PRO A 379 13.38 15.89 -8.91
N TYR A 380 13.26 14.96 -7.96
CA TYR A 380 12.06 14.18 -7.68
C TYR A 380 11.36 14.57 -6.38
N ILE A 381 11.94 15.49 -5.60
CA ILE A 381 11.36 15.94 -4.33
C ILE A 381 10.01 16.61 -4.60
N THR A 382 8.96 16.11 -3.94
CA THR A 382 7.60 16.65 -4.04
C THR A 382 7.12 17.30 -2.75
N ASP A 383 7.78 17.04 -1.63
CA ASP A 383 7.40 17.56 -0.31
C ASP A 383 8.65 17.70 0.58
N GLU A 384 9.05 18.96 0.80
CA GLU A 384 10.11 19.36 1.72
C GLU A 384 9.49 19.69 3.08
N ARG A 385 9.83 18.91 4.09
CA ARG A 385 9.29 19.05 5.45
C ARG A 385 10.36 19.59 6.39
N ASP A 386 10.05 20.68 7.08
CA ASP A 386 10.95 21.26 8.08
C ASP A 386 11.30 20.23 9.17
N GLY A 387 12.60 19.91 9.27
CA GLY A 387 13.12 18.97 10.28
C GLY A 387 12.89 17.49 10.00
N GLN A 388 12.33 17.11 8.84
CA GLN A 388 12.16 15.71 8.43
C GLN A 388 12.90 15.39 7.13
N GLN A 389 12.98 14.10 6.79
CA GLN A 389 13.53 13.66 5.50
C GLN A 389 12.62 14.11 4.35
N PRO A 390 13.17 14.71 3.28
CA PRO A 390 12.38 15.09 2.11
C PRO A 390 11.69 13.86 1.50
N ARG A 391 10.46 14.08 1.06
CA ARG A 391 9.65 13.09 0.34
C ARG A 391 9.79 13.32 -1.15
N PHE A 392 9.95 12.24 -1.90
CA PHE A 392 10.15 12.31 -3.34
C PHE A 392 9.32 11.27 -4.08
N ASN A 393 8.96 11.62 -5.30
CA ASN A 393 8.21 10.75 -6.19
C ASN A 393 9.19 9.82 -6.93
N PRO A 394 9.14 8.49 -6.71
CA PRO A 394 10.14 7.58 -7.27
C PRO A 394 10.13 7.63 -8.81
N PRO A 395 11.30 7.78 -9.47
CA PRO A 395 11.35 7.80 -10.94
C PRO A 395 11.06 6.44 -11.60
N TRP A 396 11.12 5.34 -10.83
CA TRP A 396 10.94 3.96 -11.31
C TRP A 396 9.50 3.43 -11.25
N ARG A 397 8.57 4.09 -10.55
CA ARG A 397 7.18 3.62 -10.43
C ARG A 397 6.20 4.77 -10.20
N SER A 398 4.92 4.53 -10.42
CA SER A 398 3.87 5.49 -10.07
C SER A 398 3.73 5.61 -8.55
N SER A 399 3.56 6.85 -8.06
CA SER A 399 3.15 7.15 -6.69
C SER A 399 1.97 8.12 -6.73
N GLU A 400 0.85 7.73 -6.11
CA GLU A 400 -0.38 8.53 -6.09
C GLU A 400 -0.18 9.87 -5.39
N THR A 401 0.49 9.84 -4.24
CA THR A 401 0.78 11.03 -3.42
C THR A 401 2.09 11.72 -3.79
N GLY A 402 2.94 11.09 -4.61
CA GLY A 402 4.34 11.50 -4.78
C GLY A 402 5.23 11.37 -3.52
N THR A 403 4.72 10.94 -2.37
CA THR A 403 5.45 10.98 -1.08
C THR A 403 5.84 9.61 -0.51
N SER A 404 5.69 8.56 -1.31
CA SER A 404 5.94 7.17 -0.89
C SER A 404 7.42 6.84 -0.69
N CYS A 405 8.33 7.68 -1.19
CA CYS A 405 9.75 7.56 -0.91
C CYS A 405 10.25 8.72 -0.05
N PHE A 406 11.28 8.45 0.74
CA PHE A 406 11.99 9.46 1.52
C PHE A 406 13.49 9.28 1.42
N ALA A 407 14.23 10.38 1.46
CA ALA A 407 15.70 10.35 1.38
C ALA A 407 16.35 10.96 2.62
N SER A 408 17.32 10.23 3.14
CA SER A 408 18.32 10.73 4.07
C SER A 408 19.59 11.11 3.31
N ARG A 409 20.59 11.63 4.01
CA ARG A 409 21.91 11.84 3.41
C ARG A 409 22.51 10.57 2.83
N GLU A 410 22.36 9.45 3.53
CA GLU A 410 23.08 8.21 3.21
C GLU A 410 22.26 7.26 2.34
N ASN A 411 20.94 7.24 2.52
CA ASN A 411 20.05 6.25 1.94
C ASN A 411 18.70 6.84 1.54
N PHE A 412 18.03 6.21 0.57
CA PHE A 412 16.61 6.38 0.31
C PHE A 412 15.82 5.15 0.78
N VAL A 413 14.53 5.32 1.00
CA VAL A 413 13.59 4.24 1.34
C VAL A 413 12.30 4.43 0.56
N ASP A 414 11.73 3.33 0.10
CA ASP A 414 10.44 3.22 -0.56
C ASP A 414 9.45 2.43 0.31
N ILE A 415 8.42 3.10 0.82
CA ILE A 415 7.41 2.49 1.70
C ILE A 415 6.56 1.46 0.96
N ASN A 416 6.30 1.67 -0.33
CA ASN A 416 5.44 0.79 -1.11
C ASN A 416 6.18 -0.44 -1.65
N GLU A 417 7.51 -0.42 -1.65
CA GLU A 417 8.34 -1.60 -1.91
C GLU A 417 8.80 -2.26 -0.59
N GLY A 418 7.90 -2.36 0.39
CA GLY A 418 8.15 -3.08 1.64
C GLY A 418 9.04 -2.34 2.63
N ASN A 419 9.08 -1.01 2.55
CA ASN A 419 9.98 -0.16 3.36
C ASN A 419 11.47 -0.50 3.14
N THR A 420 11.80 -0.86 1.90
CA THR A 420 13.16 -1.21 1.47
C THR A 420 13.79 -0.06 0.69
N GLY A 421 15.11 -0.07 0.56
CA GLY A 421 15.85 1.00 -0.07
C GLY A 421 17.34 0.75 -0.02
N GLY A 422 18.14 1.80 -0.17
CA GLY A 422 19.59 1.66 -0.11
C GLY A 422 20.31 2.97 -0.35
N GLY A 423 21.63 2.85 -0.50
CA GLY A 423 22.51 3.97 -0.77
C GLY A 423 22.50 4.45 -2.24
N PRO A 424 23.43 5.34 -2.61
CA PRO A 424 23.47 5.98 -3.92
C PRO A 424 23.60 4.97 -5.08
N VAL A 425 24.36 3.88 -4.90
CA VAL A 425 24.52 2.84 -5.92
C VAL A 425 23.19 2.13 -6.19
N LYS A 426 22.41 1.85 -5.14
CA LYS A 426 21.10 1.18 -5.27
C LYS A 426 20.05 2.10 -5.87
N PHE A 427 20.13 3.40 -5.59
CA PHE A 427 19.27 4.39 -6.22
C PHE A 427 19.51 4.43 -7.74
N ALA A 428 20.78 4.57 -8.16
CA ALA A 428 21.14 4.54 -9.58
C ALA A 428 20.73 3.23 -10.25
N ALA A 429 20.94 2.09 -9.59
CA ALA A 429 20.51 0.79 -10.11
C ALA A 429 18.99 0.69 -10.29
N ARG A 430 18.22 1.21 -9.33
CA ARG A 430 16.76 1.16 -9.38
C ARG A 430 16.18 2.11 -10.42
N GLU A 431 16.70 3.34 -10.48
CA GLU A 431 16.31 4.35 -11.46
C GLU A 431 16.55 3.89 -12.90
N HIS A 432 17.67 3.19 -13.13
CA HIS A 432 18.04 2.68 -14.45
C HIS A 432 17.57 1.25 -14.75
N GLU A 433 16.66 0.72 -13.92
CA GLU A 433 16.06 -0.62 -14.09
C GLU A 433 17.09 -1.77 -14.15
N LEU A 434 18.28 -1.59 -13.56
CA LEU A 434 19.24 -2.70 -13.35
C LEU A 434 18.69 -3.72 -12.33
N ILE A 435 17.90 -3.21 -11.38
CA ILE A 435 17.10 -3.99 -10.44
C ILE A 435 15.63 -3.62 -10.56
N SER A 436 14.78 -4.64 -10.37
CA SER A 436 13.33 -4.56 -10.55
C SER A 436 12.58 -4.11 -9.29
N SER A 437 13.24 -4.16 -8.13
CA SER A 437 12.73 -3.74 -6.84
C SER A 437 13.86 -3.26 -5.91
N CYS A 438 13.53 -2.39 -4.95
CA CYS A 438 14.40 -1.93 -3.87
C CYS A 438 14.77 -3.05 -2.88
N ASP A 439 14.05 -4.17 -2.87
CA ASP A 439 14.37 -5.37 -2.08
C ASP A 439 15.36 -6.30 -2.79
N GLU A 440 15.57 -6.14 -4.10
CA GLU A 440 16.51 -6.97 -4.87
C GLU A 440 17.96 -6.70 -4.43
N ASP A 441 18.74 -7.76 -4.25
CA ASP A 441 20.17 -7.66 -3.93
C ASP A 441 20.93 -7.06 -5.12
N LEU A 442 21.79 -6.08 -4.83
CA LEU A 442 22.62 -5.42 -5.83
C LEU A 442 24.06 -5.90 -5.70
N GLU A 443 24.39 -6.94 -6.46
CA GLU A 443 25.70 -7.59 -6.42
C GLU A 443 26.28 -7.81 -7.82
N GLY A 444 27.55 -8.25 -7.87
CA GLY A 444 28.22 -8.65 -9.09
C GLY A 444 28.26 -7.56 -10.16
N GLU A 445 27.99 -7.94 -11.41
CA GLU A 445 28.06 -7.04 -12.57
C GLU A 445 27.10 -5.85 -12.44
N LYS A 446 25.88 -6.07 -11.92
CA LYS A 446 24.88 -5.01 -11.74
C LYS A 446 25.38 -3.90 -10.82
N TRP A 447 26.10 -4.26 -9.76
CA TRP A 447 26.69 -3.29 -8.84
C TRP A 447 27.75 -2.43 -9.53
N TRP A 448 28.62 -3.04 -10.34
CA TRP A 448 29.64 -2.32 -11.11
C TRP A 448 29.03 -1.42 -12.20
N GLN A 449 27.96 -1.87 -12.85
CA GLN A 449 27.21 -1.05 -13.80
C GLN A 449 26.57 0.17 -13.11
N ALA A 450 25.96 -0.02 -11.94
CA ALA A 450 25.39 1.07 -11.16
C ALA A 450 26.43 2.08 -10.67
N LEU A 451 27.62 1.61 -10.28
CA LEU A 451 28.74 2.47 -9.91
C LEU A 451 29.20 3.34 -11.09
N GLU A 452 29.15 2.81 -12.30
CA GLU A 452 29.50 3.55 -13.51
C GLU A 452 28.47 4.63 -13.85
N LEU A 453 27.18 4.36 -13.63
CA LEU A 453 26.12 5.37 -13.75
C LEU A 453 26.40 6.56 -12.81
N LEU A 454 26.79 6.30 -11.56
CA LEU A 454 27.15 7.37 -10.61
C LEU A 454 28.30 8.26 -11.12
N ARG A 455 29.28 7.67 -11.79
CA ARG A 455 30.39 8.43 -12.38
C ARG A 455 29.93 9.28 -13.55
N GLN A 456 29.20 8.68 -14.48
CA GLN A 456 28.97 9.27 -15.80
C GLN A 456 27.71 10.14 -15.85
N GLU A 457 26.63 9.70 -15.23
CA GLU A 457 25.33 10.37 -15.30
C GLU A 457 25.15 11.38 -14.18
N TYR A 458 25.54 10.99 -12.96
CA TYR A 458 25.45 11.87 -11.79
C TYR A 458 26.72 12.70 -11.58
N GLY A 459 27.81 12.39 -12.28
CA GLY A 459 29.04 13.19 -12.28
C GLY A 459 29.90 13.04 -11.02
N TYR A 460 29.65 12.03 -10.18
CA TYR A 460 30.40 11.82 -8.95
C TYR A 460 31.80 11.29 -9.26
N LYS A 461 32.83 11.90 -8.68
CA LYS A 461 34.25 11.53 -8.89
C LYS A 461 34.67 10.31 -8.08
N ILE A 462 33.94 9.21 -8.22
CA ILE A 462 34.26 7.95 -7.56
C ILE A 462 35.48 7.32 -8.26
N PRO A 463 36.56 6.97 -7.53
CA PRO A 463 37.74 6.34 -8.12
C PRO A 463 37.42 5.04 -8.86
N ILE A 464 38.18 4.74 -9.91
CA ILE A 464 38.10 3.49 -10.68
C ILE A 464 39.07 2.48 -10.07
N LEU A 465 38.56 1.30 -9.71
CA LEU A 465 39.39 0.23 -9.15
C LEU A 465 40.24 -0.44 -10.25
N ILE A 466 41.54 -0.40 -10.06
CA ILE A 466 42.56 -1.09 -10.85
C ILE A 466 43.27 -2.06 -9.91
N PRO A 467 42.83 -3.33 -9.84
CA PRO A 467 43.41 -4.29 -8.91
C PRO A 467 44.87 -4.61 -9.27
N ASP A 468 45.69 -4.85 -8.25
CA ASP A 468 47.04 -5.39 -8.39
C ASP A 468 47.24 -6.65 -7.53
N GLY A 469 48.49 -7.13 -7.49
CA GLY A 469 48.97 -8.27 -6.70
C GLY A 469 48.44 -8.37 -5.25
N ASN A 470 48.13 -7.22 -4.65
CA ASN A 470 47.78 -7.10 -3.24
C ASN A 470 46.35 -6.56 -3.03
N THR A 471 45.59 -6.29 -4.09
CA THR A 471 44.21 -5.80 -3.97
C THR A 471 43.29 -6.92 -3.52
N LYS A 472 42.58 -6.69 -2.42
CA LYS A 472 41.49 -7.57 -1.98
C LYS A 472 40.20 -7.16 -2.69
N MET A 473 39.70 -8.03 -3.57
CA MET A 473 38.40 -7.84 -4.22
C MET A 473 37.27 -8.22 -3.26
N PRO A 474 36.13 -7.51 -3.28
CA PRO A 474 34.92 -7.91 -2.56
C PRO A 474 34.23 -9.11 -3.24
N GLY A 475 33.76 -10.10 -2.46
CA GLY A 475 33.04 -11.31 -2.92
C GLY A 475 33.43 -12.59 -2.14
N GLU A 476 32.59 -13.64 -2.16
CA GLU A 476 32.85 -14.92 -1.45
C GLU A 476 34.09 -15.67 -1.99
N ASP A 477 34.43 -15.46 -3.27
CA ASP A 477 35.66 -15.95 -3.90
C ASP A 477 36.63 -14.79 -4.10
N SER A 478 37.29 -14.33 -3.01
CA SER A 478 38.26 -13.24 -3.08
C SER A 478 39.49 -13.65 -3.91
N GLU A 479 39.37 -13.63 -5.24
CA GLU A 479 40.46 -13.88 -6.17
C GLU A 479 41.49 -12.76 -6.00
N THR A 480 42.63 -13.12 -5.42
CA THR A 480 43.82 -12.28 -5.45
C THR A 480 44.46 -12.45 -6.81
N TYR A 481 44.53 -11.37 -7.59
CA TYR A 481 45.31 -11.38 -8.82
C TYR A 481 46.79 -11.42 -8.48
N ASP A 482 47.60 -12.23 -9.16
CA ASP A 482 49.07 -12.21 -8.98
C ASP A 482 49.71 -10.93 -9.56
N GLN A 483 49.03 -10.29 -10.52
CA GLN A 483 49.46 -9.09 -11.23
C GLN A 483 48.23 -8.32 -11.73
N THR A 484 48.37 -7.03 -12.04
CA THR A 484 47.26 -6.23 -12.59
C THR A 484 46.70 -6.89 -13.85
N PRO A 485 45.41 -7.29 -13.86
CA PRO A 485 44.84 -8.02 -14.97
C PRO A 485 44.72 -7.12 -16.21
N HIS A 486 44.74 -7.74 -17.39
CA HIS A 486 44.82 -7.01 -18.66
C HIS A 486 43.65 -6.04 -18.86
N TRP A 487 42.42 -6.44 -18.50
CA TRP A 487 41.24 -5.58 -18.54
C TRP A 487 41.41 -4.31 -17.69
N ALA A 488 42.12 -4.40 -16.56
CA ALA A 488 42.35 -3.27 -15.67
C ALA A 488 43.36 -2.29 -16.26
N ILE A 489 44.37 -2.78 -17.00
CA ILE A 489 45.31 -1.93 -17.75
C ILE A 489 44.55 -1.15 -18.84
N ILE A 490 43.62 -1.79 -19.53
CA ILE A 490 42.78 -1.14 -20.54
C ILE A 490 41.94 -0.02 -19.89
N LYS A 491 41.23 -0.32 -18.79
CA LYS A 491 40.45 0.69 -18.05
C LYS A 491 41.30 1.85 -17.56
N ALA A 492 42.49 1.58 -17.02
CA ALA A 492 43.43 2.62 -16.59
C ALA A 492 43.88 3.50 -17.76
N GLY A 493 44.14 2.91 -18.93
CA GLY A 493 44.50 3.63 -20.14
C GLY A 493 43.42 4.61 -20.59
N PHE A 494 42.16 4.18 -20.61
CA PHE A 494 41.03 5.06 -20.90
C PHE A 494 40.88 6.15 -19.83
N ALA A 495 40.96 5.79 -18.55
CA ALA A 495 40.87 6.74 -17.44
C ALA A 495 41.95 7.82 -17.49
N PHE A 496 43.17 7.45 -17.87
CA PHE A 496 44.27 8.40 -18.02
C PHE A 496 44.25 9.19 -19.33
N GLY A 497 43.35 8.84 -20.26
CA GLY A 497 43.29 9.39 -21.61
C GLY A 497 44.52 9.07 -22.45
N ILE A 498 45.17 7.93 -22.18
CA ILE A 498 46.35 7.45 -22.93
C ILE A 498 45.91 6.64 -24.15
N ILE A 499 44.81 5.90 -24.05
CA ILE A 499 44.23 5.13 -25.15
C ILE A 499 42.77 5.54 -25.37
N ASP A 500 42.26 5.23 -26.56
CA ASP A 500 40.88 5.39 -26.99
C ASP A 500 40.41 4.13 -27.75
N GLU A 501 39.17 4.11 -28.24
CA GLU A 501 38.60 2.96 -28.93
C GLU A 501 39.41 2.49 -30.15
N SER A 502 40.13 3.39 -30.82
CA SER A 502 40.95 3.04 -31.98
C SER A 502 42.18 2.18 -31.63
N HIS A 503 42.49 2.06 -30.35
CA HIS A 503 43.58 1.24 -29.83
C HIS A 503 43.13 -0.18 -29.44
N ILE A 504 41.84 -0.49 -29.52
CA ILE A 504 41.28 -1.80 -29.16
C ILE A 504 41.11 -2.65 -30.43
N ALA A 505 41.49 -3.93 -30.34
CA ALA A 505 41.34 -4.91 -31.40
C ALA A 505 40.43 -6.05 -30.95
N GLU A 506 39.73 -6.66 -31.90
CA GLU A 506 38.91 -7.86 -31.66
C GLU A 506 39.69 -9.12 -32.01
N ARG A 507 39.53 -10.20 -31.22
CA ARG A 507 39.93 -11.56 -31.60
C ARG A 507 38.78 -12.53 -31.38
N GLU A 508 38.67 -13.53 -32.25
CA GLU A 508 37.75 -14.65 -32.04
C GLU A 508 38.33 -15.61 -30.99
N ILE A 509 37.51 -16.01 -30.02
CA ILE A 509 37.86 -17.07 -29.06
C ILE A 509 37.43 -18.41 -29.68
N GLU A 510 38.37 -19.36 -29.75
CA GLU A 510 38.11 -20.67 -30.35
C GLU A 510 37.12 -21.47 -29.48
N GLY A 511 35.87 -21.57 -29.93
CA GLY A 511 34.80 -22.33 -29.25
C GLY A 511 33.65 -21.50 -28.66
N GLU A 512 33.70 -20.16 -28.77
CA GLU A 512 32.63 -19.25 -28.33
C GLU A 512 32.13 -18.41 -29.51
N GLU A 513 30.83 -18.08 -29.55
CA GLU A 513 30.25 -17.18 -30.57
C GLU A 513 30.61 -15.70 -30.33
N GLU A 514 31.25 -15.38 -29.20
CA GLU A 514 31.63 -14.03 -28.80
C GLU A 514 33.09 -13.70 -29.19
N LYS A 515 33.33 -12.44 -29.55
CA LYS A 515 34.65 -11.89 -29.82
C LYS A 515 35.18 -11.18 -28.59
N GLU A 516 36.46 -11.37 -28.28
CA GLU A 516 37.13 -10.68 -27.17
C GLU A 516 37.79 -9.38 -27.66
N GLU A 517 37.46 -8.28 -27.02
CA GLU A 517 38.17 -7.01 -27.18
C GLU A 517 39.44 -7.00 -26.34
N TYR A 518 40.57 -6.65 -26.96
CA TYR A 518 41.85 -6.56 -26.27
C TYR A 518 42.71 -5.39 -26.78
N PHE A 519 43.55 -4.87 -25.90
CA PHE A 519 44.58 -3.91 -26.25
C PHE A 519 45.84 -4.64 -26.75
N PRO A 520 46.24 -4.50 -28.03
CA PRO A 520 47.37 -5.22 -28.59
C PRO A 520 48.68 -4.56 -28.15
N ILE A 521 49.21 -4.97 -26.99
CA ILE A 521 50.44 -4.42 -26.38
C ILE A 521 51.61 -4.36 -27.38
N GLY A 522 51.74 -5.37 -28.25
CA GLY A 522 52.80 -5.43 -29.25
C GLY A 522 52.70 -4.33 -30.33
N ALA A 523 51.50 -3.82 -30.60
CA ALA A 523 51.28 -2.71 -31.53
C ALA A 523 51.42 -1.34 -30.85
N TYR A 524 51.15 -1.26 -29.54
CA TYR A 524 51.15 -0.01 -28.75
C TYR A 524 52.04 -0.10 -27.49
N PRO A 525 53.34 -0.40 -27.62
CA PRO A 525 54.23 -0.59 -26.47
C PRO A 525 54.52 0.71 -25.72
N SER A 526 54.43 1.88 -26.36
CA SER A 526 54.67 3.18 -25.73
C SER A 526 53.54 3.54 -24.77
N GLU A 527 52.31 3.39 -25.25
CA GLU A 527 51.06 3.65 -24.54
C GLU A 527 50.93 2.71 -23.34
N TYR A 528 51.20 1.41 -23.55
CA TYR A 528 51.24 0.42 -22.46
C TYR A 528 52.19 0.83 -21.33
N ASN A 529 53.44 1.20 -21.67
CA ASN A 529 54.44 1.62 -20.67
C ASN A 529 54.04 2.93 -19.99
N GLN A 530 53.37 3.83 -20.70
CA GLN A 530 52.86 5.07 -20.12
C GLN A 530 51.74 4.82 -19.12
N ILE A 531 50.85 3.86 -19.39
CA ILE A 531 49.80 3.42 -18.46
C ILE A 531 50.44 2.87 -17.18
N LEU A 532 51.40 1.94 -17.30
CA LEU A 532 52.09 1.35 -16.15
C LEU A 532 52.78 2.40 -15.29
N ARG A 533 53.50 3.35 -15.90
CA ARG A 533 54.14 4.45 -15.17
C ARG A 533 53.13 5.33 -14.43
N LYS A 534 51.97 5.62 -15.04
CA LYS A 534 50.94 6.39 -14.35
C LYS A 534 50.33 5.59 -13.19
N LEU A 535 50.07 4.30 -13.38
CA LEU A 535 49.60 3.42 -12.30
C LEU A 535 50.57 3.41 -11.12
N GLU A 536 51.89 3.28 -11.36
CA GLU A 536 52.90 3.35 -10.29
C GLU A 536 52.89 4.69 -9.52
N ASN A 537 52.57 5.79 -10.20
CA ASN A 537 52.48 7.12 -9.58
C ASN A 537 51.12 7.42 -8.93
N SER A 538 50.12 6.56 -9.13
CA SER A 538 48.77 6.68 -8.55
C SER A 538 48.55 5.77 -7.33
N LYS A 539 49.57 5.01 -6.93
CA LYS A 539 49.58 4.16 -5.73
C LYS A 539 49.92 4.92 -4.47
#